data_AF-A0A4R8XCZ3-F1
#
_entry.id   AF-A0A4R8XCZ3-F1
#
_cell.length_a   1.000
_cell.length_b   1.000
_cell.length_c   1.000
_cell.angle_alpha   90.00
_cell.angle_beta   90.00
_cell.angle_gamma   90.00
#
_symmetry.space_group_name_H-M   'P 1'
#
loop_
_entity.id
_entity.type
_entity.pdbx_description
1 polymer ?
#
loop_
_entity_poly.entity_id
_entity_poly.type
_entity_poly.pdbx_seq_one_letter_code
_entity_poly.pdbx_strand_id
1 'polypeptide(L)'
;MKGKIAVIVMAVLLVFYLLLAGVRAIAFIQSGEPVGIAIGVALLVLPLIGFWALAREITFGIRSERLVRQLDELGGFPSNELPVRPSGRPYRDAADAQFPAAQAEVEAEPENWQSWLRLGLAYDASGDRKRARGAIRTAITLERTR
;
A
#
# COMPACT_ATOMS: atom_id res chain seq x y z
N MET A 1 -11.43 -6.77 20.04
CA MET A 1 -11.03 -8.20 19.93
C MET A 1 -11.90 -9.00 18.94
N LYS A 2 -13.24 -8.86 18.95
CA LYS A 2 -14.16 -9.55 18.01
C LYS A 2 -13.79 -9.38 16.52
N GLY A 3 -13.39 -8.18 16.09
CA GLY A 3 -12.98 -7.93 14.69
C GLY A 3 -11.73 -8.71 14.26
N LYS A 4 -10.73 -8.86 15.14
CA LYS A 4 -9.51 -9.64 14.83
C LYS A 4 -9.84 -11.13 14.63
N ILE A 5 -10.72 -11.67 15.47
CA ILE A 5 -11.15 -13.08 15.38
C ILE A 5 -11.91 -13.32 14.06
N ALA A 6 -12.86 -12.43 13.70
CA ALA A 6 -13.61 -12.55 12.46
C ALA A 6 -12.69 -12.53 11.22
N VAL A 7 -11.67 -11.67 11.22
CA VAL A 7 -10.67 -11.61 10.14
C VAL A 7 -9.87 -12.92 10.05
N ILE A 8 -9.42 -13.46 11.19
CA ILE A 8 -8.66 -14.72 11.20
C ILE A 8 -9.54 -15.86 10.67
N VAL A 9 -10.79 -15.97 11.12
CA VAL A 9 -11.71 -17.00 10.64
C VAL A 9 -11.95 -16.87 9.14
N MET A 10 -12.20 -15.65 8.64
CA MET A 10 -12.39 -15.41 7.20
C MET A 10 -11.14 -15.77 6.39
N ALA A 11 -9.95 -15.44 6.91
CA ALA A 11 -8.69 -15.79 6.26
C ALA A 11 -8.50 -17.32 6.18
N VAL A 12 -8.79 -18.05 7.27
CA VAL A 12 -8.73 -19.51 7.28
C VAL A 12 -9.71 -20.11 6.28
N LEU A 13 -10.96 -19.62 6.24
CA LEU A 13 -11.97 -20.08 5.29
C LEU A 13 -11.55 -19.80 3.85
N LEU A 14 -10.97 -18.64 3.57
CA LEU A 14 -10.44 -18.30 2.25
C LEU A 14 -9.31 -19.25 1.85
N VAL A 15 -8.34 -19.51 2.73
CA VAL A 15 -7.25 -20.46 2.46
C VAL A 15 -7.83 -21.86 2.19
N PHE A 16 -8.77 -22.31 3.00
CA PHE A 16 -9.44 -23.59 2.80
C PHE A 16 -10.15 -23.67 1.43
N TYR A 17 -10.88 -22.62 1.05
CA TYR A 17 -11.51 -22.52 -0.27
C TYR A 17 -10.48 -22.57 -1.40
N LEU A 18 -9.37 -21.85 -1.29
CA LEU A 18 -8.30 -21.84 -2.29
C LEU A 18 -7.64 -23.23 -2.43
N LEU A 19 -7.50 -23.98 -1.35
CA LEU A 19 -7.01 -25.37 -1.40
C LEU A 19 -7.99 -26.27 -2.16
N LEU A 20 -9.29 -26.19 -1.87
CA LEU A 20 -10.31 -26.95 -2.60
C LEU A 20 -10.35 -26.58 -4.09
N ALA A 21 -10.24 -25.28 -4.40
CA ALA A 21 -10.13 -24.81 -5.77
C ALA A 21 -8.87 -25.34 -6.46
N GLY A 22 -7.74 -25.39 -5.75
CA GLY A 22 -6.48 -25.97 -6.22
C GLY A 22 -6.59 -27.45 -6.56
N VAL A 23 -7.22 -28.26 -5.70
CA VAL A 23 -7.50 -29.67 -5.99
C VAL A 23 -8.35 -29.81 -7.26
N ARG A 24 -9.37 -28.96 -7.42
CA ARG A 24 -10.24 -28.99 -8.61
C ARG A 24 -9.52 -28.53 -9.88
N ALA A 25 -8.64 -27.54 -9.76
CA ALA A 25 -7.78 -27.08 -10.85
C ALA A 25 -6.84 -28.20 -11.34
N ILE A 26 -6.25 -28.96 -10.41
CA ILE A 26 -5.42 -30.12 -10.76
C ILE A 26 -6.24 -31.19 -11.48
N ALA A 27 -7.46 -31.48 -11.03
CA ALA A 27 -8.34 -32.43 -11.71
C ALA A 27 -8.69 -31.99 -13.14
N PHE A 28 -8.92 -30.68 -13.36
CA PHE A 28 -9.14 -30.12 -14.69
C PHE A 28 -7.91 -30.19 -15.59
N ILE A 29 -6.71 -30.06 -15.03
CA ILE A 29 -5.46 -30.23 -15.78
C ILE A 29 -5.23 -31.70 -16.15
N GLN A 30 -5.58 -32.63 -15.26
CA GLN A 30 -5.43 -34.06 -15.47
C GLN A 30 -6.47 -34.66 -16.44
N SER A 31 -7.55 -33.94 -16.78
CA SER A 31 -8.59 -34.45 -17.68
C SER A 31 -8.11 -34.62 -19.13
N GLY A 32 -7.00 -33.97 -19.51
CA GLY A 32 -6.44 -34.01 -20.87
C GLY A 32 -7.23 -33.19 -21.90
N GLU A 33 -8.36 -32.58 -21.51
CA GLU A 33 -9.13 -31.70 -22.37
C GLU A 33 -8.47 -30.31 -22.43
N PRO A 34 -8.19 -29.75 -23.63
CA PRO A 34 -7.53 -28.44 -23.75
C PRO A 34 -8.23 -27.31 -23.01
N VAL A 35 -9.57 -27.29 -23.04
CA VAL A 35 -10.39 -26.29 -22.34
C VAL A 35 -10.29 -26.48 -20.82
N GLY A 36 -10.33 -27.73 -20.34
CA GLY A 36 -10.14 -28.06 -18.93
C GLY A 36 -8.79 -27.59 -18.41
N ILE A 37 -7.71 -27.87 -19.13
CA ILE A 37 -6.36 -27.42 -18.77
C ILE A 37 -6.31 -25.90 -18.65
N ALA A 38 -6.88 -25.16 -19.61
CA ALA A 38 -6.90 -23.70 -19.57
C ALA A 38 -7.63 -23.16 -18.32
N ILE A 39 -8.78 -23.74 -17.97
CA ILE A 39 -9.55 -23.37 -16.78
C ILE A 39 -8.75 -23.68 -15.51
N GLY A 40 -8.13 -24.87 -15.43
CA GLY A 40 -7.32 -25.26 -14.28
C GLY A 40 -6.12 -24.32 -14.08
N VAL A 41 -5.42 -23.96 -15.15
CA VAL A 41 -4.33 -22.97 -15.08
C VAL A 41 -4.84 -21.61 -14.61
N ALA A 42 -5.96 -21.12 -15.15
CA ALA A 42 -6.54 -19.85 -14.73
C ALA A 42 -6.93 -19.85 -13.24
N LEU A 43 -7.49 -20.95 -12.74
CA LEU A 43 -7.85 -21.13 -11.33
C LEU A 43 -6.64 -21.08 -10.38
N LEU A 44 -5.45 -21.44 -10.84
CA LEU A 44 -4.22 -21.34 -10.05
C LEU A 44 -3.57 -19.95 -10.18
N VAL A 45 -3.52 -19.40 -11.39
CA VAL A 45 -2.85 -18.13 -11.67
C VAL A 45 -3.56 -16.94 -11.01
N LEU A 46 -4.90 -16.88 -11.04
CA LEU A 46 -5.65 -15.76 -10.49
C LEU A 46 -5.42 -15.56 -8.97
N PRO A 47 -5.53 -16.60 -8.11
CA PRO A 47 -5.17 -16.49 -6.70
C PRO A 47 -3.72 -16.09 -6.45
N LEU A 48 -2.78 -16.59 -7.26
CA LEU A 48 -1.36 -16.23 -7.13
C LEU A 48 -1.13 -14.74 -7.39
N ILE A 49 -1.78 -14.19 -8.43
CA ILE A 49 -1.74 -12.75 -8.71
C ILE A 49 -2.36 -11.96 -7.56
N GLY A 50 -3.52 -12.41 -7.05
CA GLY A 50 -4.18 -11.77 -5.91
C GLY A 50 -3.30 -11.77 -4.65
N PHE A 51 -2.67 -12.90 -4.33
CA PHE A 51 -1.73 -13.02 -3.23
C PHE A 51 -0.52 -12.11 -3.40
N TRP A 52 0.09 -12.08 -4.59
CA TRP A 52 1.20 -11.18 -4.91
C TRP A 52 0.82 -9.70 -4.76
N ALA A 53 -0.34 -9.29 -5.27
CA ALA A 53 -0.83 -7.93 -5.16
C ALA A 53 -1.07 -7.54 -3.69
N LEU A 54 -1.68 -8.43 -2.90
CA LEU A 54 -1.92 -8.22 -1.49
C LEU A 54 -0.60 -8.11 -0.70
N ALA A 55 0.35 -9.01 -0.95
CA ALA A 55 1.67 -8.95 -0.32
C ALA A 55 2.40 -7.64 -0.66
N ARG A 56 2.30 -7.16 -1.91
CA ARG A 56 2.85 -5.87 -2.33
C ARG A 56 2.20 -4.69 -1.61
N GLU A 57 0.88 -4.72 -1.43
CA GLU A 57 0.15 -3.64 -0.75
C GLU A 57 0.49 -3.62 0.75
N ILE A 58 0.52 -4.78 1.41
CA ILE A 58 0.87 -4.89 2.84
C ILE A 58 2.32 -4.43 3.07
N THR A 59 3.26 -4.91 2.26
CA THR A 59 4.68 -4.51 2.40
C THR A 59 4.89 -3.02 2.14
N PHE A 60 4.15 -2.41 1.21
CA PHE A 60 4.14 -0.96 1.01
C PHE A 60 3.63 -0.23 2.25
N GLY A 61 2.50 -0.67 2.81
CA GLY A 61 1.93 -0.08 4.03
C GLY A 61 2.89 -0.11 5.22
N ILE A 62 3.48 -1.27 5.51
CA ILE A 62 4.44 -1.44 6.60
C ILE A 62 5.67 -0.54 6.42
N ARG A 63 6.21 -0.44 5.20
CA ARG A 63 7.37 0.42 4.91
C ARG A 63 7.03 1.89 5.03
N SER A 64 5.87 2.30 4.51
CA SER A 64 5.39 3.67 4.65
C SER A 64 5.21 4.04 6.13
N GLU A 65 4.60 3.17 6.92
CA GLU A 65 4.41 3.41 8.36
C GLU A 65 5.74 3.50 9.11
N ARG A 66 6.70 2.63 8.79
CA ARG A 66 8.06 2.70 9.36
C ARG A 66 8.75 4.03 9.05
N LEU A 67 8.70 4.48 7.79
CA LEU A 67 9.30 5.75 7.39
C LEU A 67 8.64 6.95 8.06
N VAL A 68 7.31 6.93 8.22
CA VAL A 68 6.58 7.98 8.95
C VAL A 68 7.06 8.04 10.40
N ARG A 69 7.15 6.90 11.08
CA ARG A 69 7.68 6.84 12.45
C ARG A 69 9.12 7.36 12.56
N GLN A 70 9.99 6.99 11.62
CA GLN A 70 11.36 7.50 11.57
C GLN A 70 11.41 9.01 11.32
N LEU A 71 10.52 9.54 10.49
CA LEU A 71 10.41 10.99 10.28
C LEU A 71 9.94 11.69 11.56
N ASP A 72 8.95 11.14 12.26
CA ASP A 72 8.46 11.67 13.54
C ASP A 72 9.57 11.71 14.61
N GLU A 73 10.43 10.69 14.67
CA GLU A 73 11.59 10.66 15.56
C GLU A 73 12.65 11.74 15.22
N LEU A 74 12.74 12.16 13.95
CA LEU A 74 13.71 13.15 13.46
C LEU A 74 13.18 14.61 13.50
N GLY A 75 12.07 14.85 14.20
CA GLY A 75 11.45 16.18 14.32
C GLY A 75 10.16 16.33 13.52
N GLY A 76 9.72 15.28 12.83
CA GLY A 76 8.41 15.18 12.22
C GLY A 76 8.17 16.11 11.03
N PHE A 77 6.90 16.25 10.68
CA PHE A 77 6.44 17.20 9.69
C PHE A 77 6.10 18.53 10.39
N PRO A 78 6.58 19.69 9.91
CA PRO A 78 6.19 21.00 10.45
C PRO A 78 4.69 21.36 10.29
N SER A 79 3.85 20.45 9.80
CA SER A 79 2.43 20.66 9.46
C SER A 79 1.45 20.25 10.56
N ASN A 80 1.94 19.94 11.76
CA ASN A 80 1.12 19.58 12.93
C ASN A 80 0.12 20.68 13.37
N GLU A 81 0.11 21.84 12.72
CA GLU A 81 -0.80 22.96 12.95
C GLU A 81 -1.99 23.02 11.98
N LEU A 82 -2.16 22.04 11.08
CA LEU A 82 -3.30 22.05 10.16
C LEU A 82 -4.62 21.81 10.89
N PRO A 83 -5.68 22.60 10.58
CA PRO A 83 -7.01 22.29 11.06
C PRO A 83 -7.40 20.90 10.53
N VAL A 84 -7.71 20.01 11.46
CA VAL A 84 -8.14 18.65 11.19
C VAL A 84 -9.64 18.55 11.36
N ARG A 85 -10.26 17.74 10.49
CA ARG A 85 -11.65 17.32 10.64
C ARG A 85 -11.81 16.47 11.90
N PRO A 86 -13.04 16.28 12.42
CA PRO A 86 -13.32 15.34 13.51
C PRO A 86 -12.84 13.89 13.25
N SER A 87 -12.58 13.55 11.99
CA SER A 87 -11.99 12.28 11.56
C SER A 87 -10.46 12.20 11.69
N GLY A 88 -9.78 13.28 12.13
CA GLY A 88 -8.33 13.40 12.19
C GLY A 88 -7.66 13.72 10.85
N ARG A 89 -8.43 13.86 9.76
CA ARG A 89 -7.89 14.22 8.43
C ARG A 89 -7.81 15.74 8.26
N PRO A 90 -6.71 16.31 7.74
CA PRO A 90 -6.64 17.73 7.41
C PRO A 90 -7.75 18.17 6.45
N TYR A 91 -8.18 19.43 6.54
CA TYR A 91 -9.01 20.02 5.48
C TYR A 91 -8.21 20.09 4.18
N ARG A 92 -8.81 19.65 3.07
CA ARG A 92 -8.16 19.60 1.74
C ARG A 92 -7.54 20.94 1.36
N ASP A 93 -8.31 22.02 1.52
CA ASP A 93 -7.88 23.38 1.16
C ASP A 93 -6.63 23.81 1.97
N ALA A 94 -6.51 23.34 3.22
CA ALA A 94 -5.36 23.60 4.07
C ALA A 94 -4.16 22.69 3.72
N ALA A 95 -4.41 21.48 3.23
CA ALA A 95 -3.37 20.58 2.72
C ALA A 95 -2.79 21.05 1.38
N ASP A 96 -3.62 21.62 0.50
CA ASP A 96 -3.20 22.16 -0.79
C ASP A 96 -2.23 23.35 -0.63
N ALA A 97 -2.36 24.13 0.44
CA ALA A 97 -1.45 25.23 0.75
C ALA A 97 -0.01 24.77 1.04
N GLN A 98 0.19 23.51 1.45
CA GLN A 98 1.52 22.96 1.75
C GLN A 98 2.19 22.30 0.54
N PHE A 99 1.43 22.10 -0.54
CA PHE A 99 1.90 21.44 -1.74
C PHE A 99 3.12 22.15 -2.36
N PRO A 100 3.10 23.49 -2.58
CA PRO A 100 4.24 24.18 -3.20
C PRO A 100 5.51 24.12 -2.35
N ALA A 101 5.39 24.19 -1.02
CA ALA A 101 6.53 24.13 -0.11
C ALA A 101 7.17 22.73 -0.10
N ALA A 102 6.35 21.68 0.01
CA ALA A 102 6.85 20.30 -0.03
C ALA A 102 7.44 19.93 -1.40
N GLN A 103 6.90 20.49 -2.49
CA GLN A 103 7.49 20.33 -3.82
C GLN A 103 8.85 21.02 -3.92
N ALA A 104 8.98 22.25 -3.42
CA ALA A 104 10.25 22.97 -3.40
C ALA A 104 11.33 22.25 -2.57
N GLU A 105 10.97 21.61 -1.46
CA GLU A 105 11.90 20.78 -0.66
C GLU A 105 12.43 19.58 -1.45
N VAL A 106 11.60 18.93 -2.26
CA VAL A 106 12.02 17.80 -3.12
C VAL A 106 12.86 18.28 -4.31
N GLU A 107 12.55 19.45 -4.87
CA GLU A 107 13.34 20.05 -5.94
C GLU A 107 14.72 20.51 -5.45
N ALA A 108 14.82 20.99 -4.21
CA ALA A 108 16.08 21.38 -3.59
C ALA A 108 16.94 20.18 -3.17
N GLU A 109 16.32 19.11 -2.64
CA GLU A 109 17.02 17.92 -2.15
C GLU A 109 16.41 16.63 -2.73
N PRO A 110 16.65 16.32 -4.02
CA PRO A 110 16.02 15.19 -4.69
C PRO A 110 16.46 13.83 -4.15
N GLU A 111 17.62 13.75 -3.49
CA GLU A 111 18.14 12.51 -2.88
C GLU A 111 17.68 12.34 -1.42
N ASN A 112 16.98 13.32 -0.84
CA ASN A 112 16.51 13.24 0.54
C ASN A 112 15.16 12.51 0.62
N TRP A 113 15.18 11.30 1.19
CA TRP A 113 13.96 10.51 1.40
C TRP A 113 12.91 11.21 2.26
N GLN A 114 13.31 12.11 3.17
CA GLN A 114 12.40 12.84 4.06
C GLN A 114 11.53 13.83 3.27
N SER A 115 12.13 14.58 2.34
CA SER A 115 11.42 15.52 1.47
C SER A 115 10.39 14.80 0.61
N TRP A 116 10.76 13.65 0.04
CA TRP A 116 9.83 12.80 -0.73
C TRP A 116 8.68 12.24 0.12
N LEU A 117 8.95 11.87 1.37
CA LEU A 117 7.91 11.38 2.27
C LEU A 117 6.94 12.50 2.66
N ARG A 118 7.44 13.71 2.96
CA ARG A 118 6.59 14.88 3.24
C ARG A 118 5.70 15.24 2.05
N LEU A 119 6.26 15.26 0.85
CA LEU A 119 5.49 15.46 -0.37
C LEU A 119 4.40 14.39 -0.55
N GLY A 120 4.74 13.12 -0.26
CA GLY A 120 3.78 12.01 -0.28
C GLY A 120 2.62 12.18 0.69
N LEU A 121 2.90 12.61 1.93
CA LEU A 121 1.88 12.87 2.94
C LEU A 121 1.00 14.08 2.58
N ALA A 122 1.57 15.13 1.99
CA ALA A 122 0.82 16.28 1.49
C ALA A 122 -0.17 15.87 0.37
N TYR A 123 0.28 15.05 -0.59
CA TYR A 123 -0.61 14.47 -1.60
C TYR A 123 -1.71 13.58 -0.99
N ASP A 124 -1.39 12.83 0.06
CA ASP A 124 -2.36 11.96 0.71
C ASP A 124 -3.45 12.76 1.44
N ALA A 125 -3.06 13.88 2.06
CA ALA A 125 -3.93 14.82 2.76
C ALA A 125 -4.86 15.60 1.80
N SER A 126 -4.39 15.99 0.61
CA SER A 126 -5.24 16.56 -0.45
C SER A 126 -6.11 15.50 -1.13
N GLY A 127 -5.79 14.22 -0.97
CA GLY A 127 -6.54 13.10 -1.52
C GLY A 127 -6.07 12.64 -2.90
N ASP A 128 -4.93 13.12 -3.38
CA ASP A 128 -4.25 12.60 -4.57
C ASP A 128 -3.47 11.31 -4.23
N ARG A 129 -4.21 10.21 -4.07
CA ARG A 129 -3.65 8.90 -3.70
C ARG A 129 -2.62 8.39 -4.70
N LYS A 130 -2.75 8.75 -5.98
CA LYS A 130 -1.86 8.25 -7.04
C LYS A 130 -0.49 8.91 -6.92
N ARG A 131 -0.45 10.24 -6.78
CA ARG A 131 0.81 10.97 -6.58
C ARG A 131 1.43 10.69 -5.21
N ALA A 132 0.61 10.56 -4.16
CA ALA A 132 1.06 10.16 -2.82
C ALA A 132 1.85 8.84 -2.86
N ARG A 133 1.27 7.79 -3.47
CA ARG A 133 1.93 6.49 -3.63
C ARG A 133 3.22 6.59 -4.45
N GLY A 134 3.27 7.47 -5.45
CA GLY A 134 4.48 7.71 -6.24
C GLY A 134 5.61 8.27 -5.37
N ALA A 135 5.35 9.38 -4.68
CA ALA A 135 6.34 10.05 -3.82
C ALA A 135 6.83 9.16 -2.66
N ILE A 136 5.91 8.43 -2.00
CA ILE A 136 6.27 7.49 -0.91
C ILE A 136 7.13 6.33 -1.44
N ARG A 137 6.88 5.84 -2.66
CA ARG A 137 7.75 4.80 -3.26
C ARG A 137 9.17 5.31 -3.51
N THR A 138 9.31 6.56 -3.95
CA THR A 138 10.62 7.20 -4.11
C THR A 138 11.32 7.31 -2.76
N ALA A 139 10.63 7.79 -1.73
CA ALA A 139 11.16 7.84 -0.36
C ALA A 139 11.65 6.47 0.14
N ILE A 140 10.85 5.40 -0.05
CA ILE A 140 11.24 4.02 0.30
C ILE A 140 12.49 3.57 -0.48
N THR A 141 12.64 4.00 -1.72
CA THR A 141 13.78 3.58 -2.56
C THR A 141 15.06 4.29 -2.12
N LEU A 142 14.97 5.59 -1.82
CA LEU A 142 16.09 6.39 -1.32
C LEU A 142 16.54 5.95 0.09
N GLU A 143 15.62 5.66 1.01
CA GLU A 143 15.97 5.14 2.34
C GLU A 143 16.71 3.79 2.27
N ARG A 144 16.37 2.95 1.30
CA ARG A 144 17.05 1.65 1.09
C ARG A 144 18.44 1.76 0.48
N THR A 145 18.72 2.87 -0.20
CA THR A 145 19.97 3.08 -0.94
C THR A 145 20.98 3.88 -0.11
N ARG A 146 20.55 4.38 1.05
CA ARG A 146 21.36 5.11 2.04
C ARG A 146 21.98 4.14 3.05
#